data_AF-A0A852P3Q9-F1
#
_entry.id   AF-A0A852P3Q9-F1
#
_cell.length_a   1.000
_cell.length_b   1.000
_cell.length_c   1.000
_cell.angle_alpha   90.00
_cell.angle_beta   90.00
_cell.angle_gamma   90.00
#
_symmetry.space_group_name_H-M   'P 1'
#
loop_
_entity.id
_entity.type
_entity.pdbx_description
1 polymer ?
#
loop_
_entity_poly.entity_id
_entity_poly.type
_entity_poly.pdbx_seq_one_letter_code
_entity_poly.pdbx_strand_id
1 'polypeptide(L)'
;ITNCSVSILGYGQTGPVVQRGGYDSIAAAVSGLMHITGHEDGEPVRPGVAMTDLATGLYTYGAIMAGLLQRYKTGKGLHIDCNLLSTQVACLTHVAANYLNCKIEAKRWGTAHGSIVPYQAFKTKDGYIVVGAGNDHQFVTVCKV
;
A
#
# COMPACT_ATOMS: atom_id res chain seq x y z
N ILE A 1 -21.21 -24.14 10.40
CA ILE A 1 -19.73 -24.12 10.25
C ILE A 1 -19.14 -23.72 11.60
N THR A 2 -18.45 -24.63 12.29
CA THR A 2 -17.74 -24.34 13.57
C THR A 2 -16.26 -24.05 13.35
N ASN A 3 -15.70 -24.41 12.19
CA ASN A 3 -14.30 -24.21 11.83
C ASN A 3 -14.08 -22.87 11.12
N CYS A 4 -12.91 -22.27 11.33
CA CYS A 4 -12.44 -21.13 10.55
C CYS A 4 -11.47 -21.62 9.47
N SER A 5 -11.57 -21.09 8.26
CA SER A 5 -10.63 -21.39 7.17
C SER A 5 -10.28 -20.11 6.42
N VAL A 6 -9.12 -20.13 5.75
CA VAL A 6 -8.56 -18.97 5.06
C VAL A 6 -8.09 -19.40 3.68
N SER A 7 -8.41 -18.60 2.66
CA SER A 7 -7.85 -18.67 1.32
C SER A 7 -7.07 -17.39 1.04
N ILE A 8 -5.90 -17.54 0.42
CA ILE A 8 -5.10 -16.41 -0.06
C ILE A 8 -4.81 -16.64 -1.54
N LEU A 9 -5.32 -15.76 -2.40
CA LEU A 9 -5.18 -15.87 -3.87
C LEU A 9 -4.69 -14.54 -4.46
N GLY A 10 -4.28 -14.54 -5.74
CA GLY A 10 -3.92 -13.30 -6.43
C GLY A 10 -5.08 -12.32 -6.57
N TYR A 11 -6.22 -12.85 -7.01
CA TYR A 11 -7.39 -12.07 -7.43
C TYR A 11 -8.67 -12.44 -6.68
N GLY A 12 -8.57 -13.30 -5.66
CA GLY A 12 -9.71 -13.80 -4.87
C GLY A 12 -10.41 -15.00 -5.51
N GLN A 13 -11.47 -15.47 -4.87
CA GLN A 13 -12.24 -16.64 -5.32
C GLN A 13 -13.39 -16.29 -6.29
N THR A 14 -13.62 -15.00 -6.55
CA THR A 14 -14.75 -14.53 -7.37
C THR A 14 -14.31 -13.49 -8.42
N GLY A 15 -15.12 -13.32 -9.47
CA GLY A 15 -14.86 -12.34 -10.52
C GLY A 15 -14.18 -12.90 -11.78
N PRO A 16 -13.91 -12.04 -12.77
CA PRO A 16 -13.52 -12.48 -14.12
C PRO A 16 -12.08 -12.99 -14.24
N VAL A 17 -11.23 -12.74 -13.25
CA VAL A 17 -9.78 -13.00 -13.32
C VAL A 17 -9.28 -14.05 -12.32
N VAL A 18 -10.18 -14.82 -11.70
CA VAL A 18 -9.86 -15.83 -10.66
C VAL A 18 -8.90 -16.92 -11.10
N GLN A 19 -8.87 -17.25 -12.40
CA GLN A 19 -7.99 -18.29 -12.96
C GLN A 19 -6.57 -17.79 -13.26
N ARG A 20 -6.30 -16.48 -13.07
CA ARG A 20 -4.97 -15.92 -13.32
C ARG A 20 -4.03 -16.16 -12.15
N GLY A 21 -2.77 -16.48 -12.47
CA GLY A 21 -1.71 -16.57 -11.46
C GLY A 21 -1.54 -15.24 -10.72
N GLY A 22 -1.48 -15.31 -9.39
CA GLY A 22 -1.27 -14.17 -8.51
C GLY A 22 0.20 -14.04 -8.10
N TYR A 23 0.87 -12.99 -8.56
CA TYR A 23 2.24 -12.68 -8.14
C TYR A 23 2.29 -11.25 -7.61
N ASP A 24 3.05 -11.01 -6.56
CA ASP A 24 3.23 -9.70 -5.92
C ASP A 24 3.45 -8.57 -6.93
N SER A 25 4.43 -8.73 -7.83
CA SER A 25 4.78 -7.66 -8.78
C SER A 25 3.66 -7.39 -9.80
N ILE A 26 2.90 -8.42 -10.18
CA ILE A 26 1.74 -8.24 -11.07
C ILE A 26 0.61 -7.53 -10.31
N ALA A 27 0.34 -7.91 -9.06
CA ALA A 27 -0.66 -7.26 -8.23
C ALA A 27 -0.28 -5.78 -7.97
N ALA A 28 0.98 -5.49 -7.65
CA ALA A 28 1.52 -4.13 -7.50
C ALA A 28 1.42 -3.29 -8.79
N ALA A 29 1.66 -3.90 -9.95
CA ALA A 29 1.50 -3.21 -11.23
C ALA A 29 0.02 -2.87 -11.51
N VAL A 30 -0.86 -3.86 -11.46
CA VAL A 30 -2.27 -3.74 -11.82
C VAL A 30 -3.05 -2.86 -10.85
N SER A 31 -2.68 -2.87 -9.57
CA SER A 31 -3.30 -2.02 -8.54
C SER A 31 -2.81 -0.57 -8.54
N GLY A 32 -1.77 -0.23 -9.31
CA GLY A 32 -1.25 1.14 -9.40
C GLY A 32 -0.11 1.48 -8.45
N LEU A 33 0.37 0.54 -7.60
CA LEU A 33 1.53 0.79 -6.74
C LEU A 33 2.77 1.14 -7.54
N MET A 34 3.06 0.39 -8.62
CA MET A 34 4.22 0.68 -9.46
C MET A 34 4.07 2.03 -10.18
N HIS A 35 2.85 2.40 -10.56
CA HIS A 35 2.59 3.68 -11.23
C HIS A 35 2.99 4.88 -10.38
N ILE A 36 2.84 4.79 -9.05
CA ILE A 36 3.18 5.86 -8.10
C ILE A 36 4.59 5.73 -7.50
N THR A 37 5.34 4.68 -7.84
CA THR A 37 6.66 4.39 -7.27
C THR A 37 7.77 4.65 -8.28
N GLY A 38 8.76 5.47 -7.90
CA GLY A 38 9.92 5.81 -8.73
C GLY A 38 10.16 7.31 -8.81
N HIS A 39 11.12 7.72 -9.64
CA HIS A 39 11.40 9.13 -9.93
C HIS A 39 10.28 9.76 -10.77
N GLU A 40 10.06 11.07 -10.62
CA GLU A 40 8.94 11.82 -11.25
C GLU A 40 8.85 11.61 -12.76
N ASP A 41 9.98 11.73 -13.46
CA ASP A 41 10.08 11.50 -14.91
C ASP A 41 10.68 10.13 -15.27
N GLY A 42 10.83 9.24 -14.28
CA GLY A 42 11.38 7.91 -14.46
C GLY A 42 10.35 6.86 -14.87
N GLU A 43 10.83 5.69 -15.29
CA GLU A 43 10.00 4.51 -15.47
C GLU A 43 9.38 4.05 -14.13
N PRO A 44 8.20 3.40 -14.14
CA PRO A 44 7.64 2.76 -12.95
C PRO A 44 8.63 1.77 -12.32
N VAL A 45 8.83 1.86 -11.01
CA VAL A 45 9.76 1.00 -10.29
C VAL A 45 9.00 0.11 -9.31
N ARG A 46 9.41 -1.15 -9.24
CA ARG A 46 8.97 -2.11 -8.22
C ARG A 46 9.53 -1.72 -6.84
N PRO A 47 8.74 -1.77 -5.75
CA PRO A 47 9.30 -1.70 -4.39
C PRO A 47 10.37 -2.78 -4.14
N GLY A 48 11.38 -2.46 -3.33
CA GLY A 48 12.52 -3.35 -3.09
C GLY A 48 12.19 -4.69 -2.40
N VAL A 49 10.98 -4.81 -1.85
CA VAL A 49 10.45 -6.02 -1.20
C VAL A 49 9.07 -6.37 -1.77
N ALA A 50 8.60 -7.59 -1.52
CA ALA A 50 7.26 -8.05 -1.90
C ALA A 50 6.18 -7.35 -1.05
N MET A 51 5.99 -6.06 -1.28
CA MET A 51 5.15 -5.20 -0.44
C MET A 51 3.69 -5.65 -0.43
N THR A 52 3.19 -6.17 -1.56
CA THR A 52 1.81 -6.67 -1.66
C THR A 52 1.67 -7.95 -0.84
N ASP A 53 2.61 -8.89 -0.95
CA ASP A 53 2.57 -10.12 -0.16
C ASP A 53 2.64 -9.83 1.34
N LEU A 54 3.52 -8.92 1.76
CA LEU A 54 3.65 -8.51 3.16
C LEU A 54 2.36 -7.86 3.68
N ALA A 55 1.79 -6.94 2.91
CA ALA A 55 0.52 -6.31 3.26
C ALA A 55 -0.61 -7.35 3.34
N THR A 56 -0.72 -8.26 2.36
CA THR A 56 -1.75 -9.30 2.36
C THR A 56 -1.59 -10.21 3.58
N GLY A 57 -0.37 -10.61 3.94
CA GLY A 57 -0.13 -11.37 5.16
C GLY A 57 -0.63 -10.65 6.42
N LEU A 58 -0.38 -9.34 6.55
CA LEU A 58 -0.84 -8.54 7.69
C LEU A 58 -2.37 -8.37 7.72
N TYR A 59 -2.99 -8.12 6.56
CA TYR A 59 -4.45 -8.06 6.43
C TYR A 59 -5.10 -9.41 6.77
N THR A 60 -4.54 -10.51 6.28
CA THR A 60 -5.01 -11.86 6.57
C THR A 60 -4.87 -12.18 8.05
N TYR A 61 -3.74 -11.83 8.68
CA TYR A 61 -3.55 -11.98 10.12
C TYR A 61 -4.64 -11.23 10.91
N GLY A 62 -4.90 -9.96 10.58
CA GLY A 62 -5.96 -9.17 11.21
C GLY A 62 -7.34 -9.80 11.02
N ALA A 63 -7.64 -10.29 9.81
CA ALA A 63 -8.90 -10.96 9.50
C ALA A 63 -9.07 -12.27 10.31
N ILE A 64 -7.99 -13.05 10.48
CA ILE A 64 -8.00 -14.26 11.32
C ILE A 64 -8.31 -13.89 12.77
N MET A 65 -7.65 -12.86 13.32
CA MET A 65 -7.89 -12.41 14.69
C MET A 65 -9.34 -11.96 14.90
N ALA A 66 -9.89 -11.20 13.96
CA ALA A 66 -11.30 -10.81 13.97
C ALA A 66 -12.23 -12.03 13.87
N GLY A 67 -11.88 -13.00 13.02
CA GLY A 67 -12.63 -14.23 12.85
C GLY A 67 -12.65 -15.13 14.08
N LEU A 68 -11.51 -15.24 14.79
CA LEU A 68 -11.43 -15.94 16.06
C LEU A 68 -12.28 -15.28 17.14
N LEU A 69 -12.29 -13.94 17.20
CA LEU A 69 -13.15 -13.19 18.11
C LEU A 69 -14.65 -13.42 17.81
N GLN A 70 -15.03 -13.42 16.53
CA GLN A 70 -16.40 -13.73 16.11
C GLN A 70 -16.78 -15.15 16.54
N ARG A 71 -15.91 -16.13 16.30
CA ARG A 71 -16.14 -17.52 16.71
C ARG A 71 -16.28 -17.64 18.22
N TYR A 72 -15.45 -16.97 18.99
CA TYR A 72 -15.54 -16.95 20.45
C TYR A 72 -16.89 -16.42 20.95
N LYS A 73 -17.38 -15.33 20.35
CA LYS A 73 -18.64 -14.70 20.74
C LYS A 73 -19.89 -15.48 20.31
N THR A 74 -19.83 -16.15 19.15
CA THR A 74 -21.04 -16.70 18.49
C THR A 74 -21.07 -18.22 18.38
N GLY A 75 -19.94 -18.89 18.63
CA GLY A 75 -19.74 -20.31 18.34
C GLY A 75 -19.65 -20.66 16.85
N LYS A 76 -19.78 -19.67 15.95
CA LYS A 76 -19.80 -19.89 14.49
C LYS A 76 -18.44 -19.51 13.88
N GLY A 77 -17.87 -20.43 13.11
CA GLY A 77 -16.71 -20.15 12.28
C GLY A 77 -17.08 -19.40 11.00
N LEU A 78 -16.07 -19.00 10.23
CA LEU A 78 -16.21 -18.29 8.97
C LEU A 78 -15.11 -18.71 7.98
N HIS A 79 -15.34 -18.43 6.70
CA HIS A 79 -14.30 -18.45 5.68
C HIS A 79 -13.78 -17.03 5.44
N ILE A 80 -12.46 -16.87 5.36
CA ILE A 80 -11.80 -15.62 5.03
C ILE A 80 -11.20 -15.77 3.62
N ASP A 81 -11.66 -14.96 2.67
CA ASP A 81 -11.06 -14.83 1.33
C ASP A 81 -10.22 -13.56 1.28
N CYS A 82 -8.89 -13.72 1.26
CA CYS A 82 -7.94 -12.63 1.10
C CYS A 82 -7.29 -12.71 -0.27
N ASN A 83 -7.00 -11.55 -0.87
CA ASN A 83 -6.29 -11.52 -2.14
C ASN A 83 -5.33 -10.34 -2.31
N LEU A 84 -4.30 -10.56 -3.12
CA LEU A 84 -3.23 -9.59 -3.37
C LEU A 84 -3.77 -8.28 -3.97
N LEU A 85 -4.64 -8.37 -4.98
CA LEU A 85 -5.16 -7.19 -5.68
C LEU A 85 -5.95 -6.27 -4.74
N SER A 86 -6.94 -6.80 -4.01
CA SER A 86 -7.75 -6.02 -3.07
C SER A 86 -6.91 -5.42 -1.95
N THR A 87 -5.94 -6.18 -1.43
CA THR A 87 -5.00 -5.68 -0.42
C THR A 87 -4.22 -4.49 -0.96
N GLN A 88 -3.66 -4.60 -2.16
CA GLN A 88 -2.83 -3.54 -2.69
C GLN A 88 -3.61 -2.29 -3.08
N VAL A 89 -4.83 -2.46 -3.62
CA VAL A 89 -5.75 -1.35 -3.86
C VAL A 89 -6.07 -0.63 -2.54
N ALA A 90 -6.31 -1.36 -1.45
CA ALA A 90 -6.53 -0.76 -0.13
C ALA A 90 -5.29 0.03 0.37
N CYS A 91 -4.08 -0.43 0.05
CA CYS A 91 -2.83 0.23 0.44
C CYS A 91 -2.58 1.57 -0.29
N LEU A 92 -3.31 1.89 -1.36
CA LEU A 92 -3.20 3.21 -2.01
C LEU A 92 -3.68 4.36 -1.13
N THR A 93 -4.55 4.09 -0.14
CA THR A 93 -5.02 5.05 0.86
C THR A 93 -5.43 6.41 0.26
N HIS A 94 -4.66 7.46 0.53
CA HIS A 94 -4.89 8.83 0.08
C HIS A 94 -4.76 9.02 -1.43
N VAL A 95 -3.91 8.22 -2.11
CA VAL A 95 -3.76 8.26 -3.57
C VAL A 95 -5.08 7.87 -4.24
N ALA A 96 -5.69 6.77 -3.78
CA ALA A 96 -7.00 6.35 -4.26
C ALA A 96 -8.09 7.37 -3.89
N ALA A 97 -8.06 7.91 -2.68
CA ALA A 97 -9.03 8.92 -2.24
C ALA A 97 -8.98 10.20 -3.10
N ASN A 98 -7.79 10.68 -3.45
CA ASN A 98 -7.61 11.85 -4.31
C ASN A 98 -8.23 11.64 -5.70
N TYR A 99 -8.02 10.47 -6.30
CA TYR A 99 -8.62 10.14 -7.58
C TYR A 99 -10.15 9.98 -7.47
N LEU A 100 -10.65 9.24 -6.48
CA LEU A 100 -12.07 8.97 -6.31
C LEU A 100 -12.87 10.26 -6.05
N ASN A 101 -12.38 11.12 -5.15
CA ASN A 101 -13.08 12.32 -4.71
C ASN A 101 -12.85 13.53 -5.62
N CYS A 102 -11.66 13.67 -6.20
CA CYS A 102 -11.25 14.89 -6.90
C CYS A 102 -10.78 14.66 -8.35
N LYS A 103 -10.73 13.42 -8.84
CA LYS A 103 -10.21 13.05 -10.18
C LYS A 103 -8.76 13.49 -10.40
N ILE A 104 -8.00 13.65 -9.32
CA ILE A 104 -6.57 13.97 -9.37
C ILE A 104 -5.82 12.67 -9.58
N GLU A 105 -5.26 12.51 -10.78
CA GLU A 105 -4.41 11.36 -11.10
C GLU A 105 -3.08 11.46 -10.36
N ALA A 106 -2.62 10.32 -9.85
CA ALA A 106 -1.37 10.27 -9.12
C ALA A 106 -0.18 10.33 -10.08
N LYS A 107 0.96 10.77 -9.57
CA LYS A 107 2.24 10.70 -10.27
C LYS A 107 3.34 10.23 -9.32
N ARG A 108 4.48 9.89 -9.89
CA ARG A 108 5.70 9.60 -9.13
C ARG A 108 6.27 10.90 -8.60
N TRP A 109 6.79 10.86 -7.37
CA TRP A 109 7.41 12.01 -6.70
C TRP A 109 8.86 11.76 -6.30
N GLY A 110 9.43 10.60 -6.67
CA GLY A 110 10.71 10.16 -6.12
C GLY A 110 10.59 9.98 -4.61
N THR A 111 11.35 10.77 -3.86
CA THR A 111 11.32 10.78 -2.40
C THR A 111 10.50 11.93 -1.83
N ALA A 112 9.97 12.82 -2.67
CA ALA A 112 9.24 13.99 -2.22
C ALA A 112 7.79 13.67 -1.84
N HIS A 113 7.27 14.41 -0.87
CA HIS A 113 5.85 14.41 -0.55
C HIS A 113 5.09 15.32 -1.52
N GLY A 114 3.96 14.85 -2.05
CA GLY A 114 3.21 15.58 -3.08
C GLY A 114 2.53 16.88 -2.64
N SER A 115 2.48 17.17 -1.34
CA SER A 115 1.80 18.36 -0.79
C SER A 115 2.52 19.07 0.36
N ILE A 116 3.69 18.59 0.80
CA ILE A 116 4.43 19.16 1.94
C ILE A 116 5.87 19.37 1.49
N VAL A 117 6.38 20.60 1.60
CA VAL A 117 7.71 20.96 1.11
C VAL A 117 8.42 21.85 2.14
N PRO A 118 9.70 21.57 2.49
CA PRO A 118 10.48 20.39 2.10
C PRO A 118 10.05 19.14 2.88
N TYR A 119 9.73 18.06 2.18
CA TYR A 119 9.60 16.72 2.76
C TYR A 119 10.11 15.71 1.74
N GLN A 120 11.43 15.54 1.67
CA GLN A 120 12.08 14.72 0.65
C GLN A 120 13.51 14.31 1.03
N ALA A 121 14.11 13.40 0.26
CA ALA A 121 15.53 13.11 0.37
C ALA A 121 16.38 14.18 -0.34
N PHE A 122 17.48 14.55 0.30
CA PHE A 122 18.51 15.47 -0.20
C PHE A 122 19.85 14.78 -0.21
N LYS A 123 20.64 15.02 -1.26
CA LYS A 123 21.98 14.46 -1.41
C LYS A 123 22.95 15.17 -0.48
N THR A 124 23.76 14.41 0.26
CA THR A 124 24.88 14.91 1.08
C THR A 124 26.21 14.57 0.42
N LYS A 125 27.33 14.85 1.11
CA LYS A 125 28.68 14.51 0.65
C LYS A 125 28.88 13.00 0.46
N ASP A 126 28.25 12.19 1.31
CA ASP A 126 28.50 10.76 1.50
C ASP A 126 27.24 9.89 1.42
N GLY A 127 26.07 10.49 1.17
CA GLY A 127 24.82 9.75 1.08
C GLY A 127 23.61 10.64 0.86
N TYR A 128 22.52 10.31 1.55
CA TYR A 128 21.26 11.03 1.49
C TYR A 128 20.69 11.20 2.89
N ILE A 129 20.06 12.34 3.13
CA ILE A 129 19.26 12.62 4.32
C ILE A 129 17.84 12.95 3.90
N VAL A 130 16.85 12.62 4.71
CA VAL A 130 15.47 13.10 4.51
C VAL A 130 15.27 14.33 5.38
N VAL A 131 14.83 15.43 4.76
CA VAL A 131 14.45 16.66 5.48
C VAL A 131 12.95 16.82 5.35
N GLY A 132 12.27 16.93 6.48
CA GLY A 132 10.83 17.14 6.59
C GLY A 132 10.52 18.34 7.47
N ALA A 133 10.02 19.42 6.87
CA ALA A 133 9.38 20.54 7.54
C ALA A 133 7.90 20.54 7.17
N GLY A 134 7.05 20.14 8.11
CA GLY A 134 5.61 20.04 7.92
C GLY A 134 4.85 21.35 8.14
N ASN A 135 5.54 22.43 8.52
CA ASN A 135 4.96 23.76 8.72
C ASN A 135 6.04 24.86 8.66
N ASP A 136 5.59 26.11 8.55
CA ASP A 136 6.44 27.29 8.38
C ASP A 136 7.46 27.48 9.52
N HIS A 137 7.08 27.16 10.75
CA HIS A 137 8.00 27.26 11.89
C HIS A 137 9.16 26.27 11.78
N GLN A 138 8.87 25.02 11.40
CA GLN A 138 9.89 24.01 11.13
C GLN A 138 10.74 24.42 9.92
N PHE A 139 10.15 25.01 8.89
CA PHE A 139 10.89 25.48 7.72
C PHE A 139 11.90 26.58 8.07
N VAL A 140 11.48 27.60 8.83
CA VAL A 140 12.38 28.65 9.33
C VAL A 140 13.51 28.06 10.18
N THR A 141 13.24 27.00 10.93
CA THR A 141 14.27 26.31 11.72
C THR A 141 15.28 25.59 10.82
N VAL A 142 14.80 24.89 9.79
CA VAL A 142 15.64 24.22 8.78
C VAL A 142 16.51 25.22 8.02
N CYS A 143 15.99 26.39 7.63
CA CYS A 143 16.75 27.42 6.91
C CYS A 143 17.88 28.07 7.71
N LYS A 144 17.94 27.86 9.04
CA LYS A 144 19.00 28.40 9.91
C LYS A 144 20.18 27.45 10.09
N VAL A 145 20.05 26.20 9.63
CA VAL A 145 21.09 25.16 9.68
C VAL A 145 21.87 25.18 8.37
#